data_AF-A0A2K8KMU4-F1
#
_entry.id   AF-A0A2K8KMU4-F1
#
_cell.length_a   1.000
_cell.length_b   1.000
_cell.length_c   1.000
_cell.angle_alpha   90.00
_cell.angle_beta   90.00
_cell.angle_gamma   90.00
#
_symmetry.space_group_name_H-M   'P 1'
#
loop_
_entity.id
_entity.type
_entity.pdbx_description
1 polymer ?
#
loop_
_entity_poly.entity_id
_entity_poly.type
_entity_poly.pdbx_seq_one_letter_code
_entity_poly.pdbx_strand_id
1 'polypeptide(L)'
;MIKNFLTKEEKKIFSNRGWAKIKKEDFFSYMEMEQAALDSLVNSAAISSFKNPLLEENIAKQRKVVDILNKYYYEVILPDESVTDSFDINEKEFEKELKIYKRIQRR
;
A
#
# COMPACT_ATOMS: atom_id res chain seq x y z
N MET A 1 -6.08 -2.49 8.34
CA MET A 1 -5.67 -3.86 7.90
C MET A 1 -4.22 -4.18 8.28
N ILE A 2 -3.22 -3.36 7.97
CA ILE A 2 -1.80 -3.62 8.32
C ILE A 2 -1.53 -3.79 9.84
N LYS A 3 -2.34 -3.14 10.69
CA LYS A 3 -2.28 -3.34 12.16
C LYS A 3 -2.33 -4.81 12.61
N ASN A 4 -2.85 -5.74 11.82
CA ASN A 4 -2.89 -7.14 12.24
C ASN A 4 -1.61 -7.92 11.91
N PHE A 5 -0.78 -7.41 10.99
CA PHE A 5 0.42 -8.07 10.50
C PHE A 5 1.70 -7.63 11.21
N LEU A 6 1.67 -6.48 11.86
CA LEU A 6 2.83 -5.92 12.55
C LEU A 6 2.96 -6.45 13.98
N THR A 7 4.20 -6.68 14.39
CA THR A 7 4.61 -7.00 15.76
C THR A 7 4.28 -5.86 16.73
N LYS A 8 4.34 -6.15 18.04
CA LYS A 8 4.07 -5.14 19.09
C LYS A 8 5.03 -3.95 19.00
N GLU A 9 6.28 -4.18 18.62
CA GLU A 9 7.29 -3.12 18.53
C GLU A 9 7.08 -2.26 17.29
N GLU A 10 6.84 -2.89 16.14
CA GLU A 10 6.47 -2.20 14.91
C GLU A 10 5.20 -1.36 15.11
N LYS A 11 4.15 -1.95 15.69
CA LYS A 11 2.92 -1.24 16.07
C LYS A 11 3.21 0.01 16.91
N LYS A 12 4.23 -0.01 17.76
CA LYS A 12 4.61 1.12 18.63
C LYS A 12 5.31 2.22 17.83
N ILE A 13 6.16 1.84 16.87
CA ILE A 13 6.78 2.75 15.90
C ILE A 13 5.70 3.40 15.02
N PHE A 14 4.71 2.63 14.58
CA PHE A 14 3.61 3.10 13.73
C PHE A 14 2.46 3.80 14.50
N SER A 15 2.27 3.53 15.80
CA SER A 15 1.19 4.15 16.60
C SER A 15 1.49 5.59 17.00
N ASN A 16 2.75 5.94 17.22
CA ASN A 16 3.13 7.29 17.66
C ASN A 16 3.07 8.36 16.55
N ARG A 17 3.08 7.97 15.28
CA ARG A 17 3.08 8.93 14.15
C ARG A 17 1.72 9.13 13.49
N GLY A 18 0.70 8.35 13.85
CA GLY A 18 -0.61 8.41 13.21
C GLY A 18 -0.57 7.78 11.80
N TRP A 19 -1.44 6.80 11.58
CA TRP A 19 -1.48 6.01 10.34
C TRP A 19 -1.70 6.84 9.07
N ALA A 20 -2.28 8.04 9.21
CA ALA A 20 -2.50 8.99 8.12
C ALA A 20 -1.24 9.79 7.72
N LYS A 21 -0.12 9.64 8.45
CA LYS A 21 1.12 10.42 8.29
C LYS A 21 2.36 9.57 8.01
N ILE A 22 2.20 8.29 7.68
CA ILE A 22 3.33 7.51 7.18
C ILE A 22 3.73 8.13 5.85
N LYS A 23 4.89 8.78 5.81
CA LYS A 23 5.45 9.32 4.57
C LYS A 23 5.71 8.16 3.62
N LYS A 24 5.49 8.37 2.32
CA LYS A 24 5.73 7.33 1.29
C LYS A 24 7.14 6.75 1.41
N GLU A 25 8.10 7.59 1.76
CA GLU A 25 9.49 7.27 2.06
C GLU A 25 9.62 6.23 3.19
N ASP A 26 8.98 6.46 4.34
CA ASP A 26 9.04 5.57 5.51
C ASP A 26 8.46 4.18 5.17
N PHE A 27 7.38 4.14 4.38
CA PHE A 27 6.78 2.88 3.94
C PHE A 27 7.65 2.16 2.91
N PHE A 28 8.25 2.91 1.98
CA PHE A 28 9.15 2.38 0.97
C PHE A 28 10.37 1.72 1.62
N SER A 29 11.02 2.39 2.58
CA SER A 29 12.13 1.80 3.35
C SER A 29 11.73 0.54 4.11
N TYR A 30 10.50 0.48 4.63
CA TYR A 30 9.98 -0.75 5.26
C TYR A 30 9.81 -1.88 4.22
N MET A 31 9.25 -1.60 3.04
CA MET A 31 9.16 -2.60 1.97
C MET A 31 10.54 -3.10 1.51
N GLU A 32 11.52 -2.21 1.36
CA GLU A 32 12.89 -2.60 0.99
C GLU A 32 13.51 -3.54 2.04
N MET A 33 13.27 -3.28 3.32
CA MET A 33 13.75 -4.14 4.40
C MET A 33 13.11 -5.54 4.35
N GLU A 34 11.79 -5.61 4.16
CA GLU A 34 11.06 -6.89 4.08
C GLU A 34 11.45 -7.69 2.83
N GLN A 35 11.73 -7.00 1.71
CA GLN A 35 12.26 -7.60 0.49
C GLN A 35 13.68 -8.13 0.70
N ALA A 36 14.57 -7.38 1.35
CA ALA A 36 15.92 -7.83 1.67
C ALA A 36 15.93 -9.05 2.61
N ALA A 37 14.99 -9.10 3.56
CA ALA A 37 14.79 -10.27 4.41
C ALA A 37 14.36 -11.51 3.60
N LEU A 38 13.44 -11.34 2.64
CA LEU A 38 13.05 -12.41 1.72
C LEU A 38 14.23 -12.90 0.87
N ASP A 39 14.99 -11.97 0.29
CA ASP A 39 16.13 -12.29 -0.56
C ASP A 39 17.22 -13.04 0.22
N SER A 40 17.47 -12.66 1.47
CA SER A 40 18.37 -13.38 2.37
C SER A 40 17.92 -14.82 2.61
N LEU A 41 16.63 -15.04 2.87
CA LEU A 41 16.07 -16.38 3.06
C LEU A 41 16.19 -17.22 1.78
N VAL A 42 15.84 -16.65 0.63
CA VAL A 42 15.95 -17.33 -0.68
C VAL A 42 17.40 -17.68 -0.99
N ASN A 43 18.34 -16.76 -0.77
CA ASN A 43 19.77 -17.01 -0.97
C ASN A 43 20.28 -18.11 -0.03
N SER A 44 19.87 -18.10 1.23
CA SER A 44 20.24 -19.15 2.18
C SER A 44 19.73 -20.54 1.76
N ALA A 45 18.53 -20.60 1.18
CA ALA A 45 17.96 -21.83 0.63
C ALA A 45 18.68 -22.29 -0.64
N ALA A 46 19.09 -21.36 -1.51
CA ALA A 46 19.82 -21.67 -2.73
C ALA A 46 21.24 -22.22 -2.46
N ILE A 47 21.89 -21.75 -1.40
CA ILE A 47 23.21 -22.22 -0.97
C ILE A 47 23.11 -23.57 -0.23
N SER A 48 21.97 -23.87 0.37
CA SER A 48 21.74 -25.13 1.08
C SER A 48 21.63 -26.32 0.12
N SER A 49 22.53 -27.28 0.26
CA SER A 49 22.51 -28.54 -0.51
C SER A 49 21.34 -29.47 -0.15
N PHE A 50 20.68 -29.23 0.98
CA PHE A 50 19.56 -30.05 1.47
C PHE A 50 18.24 -29.29 1.39
N LYS A 51 17.18 -29.97 0.96
CA LYS A 51 15.81 -29.47 1.07
C LYS A 51 15.44 -29.35 2.54
N ASN A 52 15.17 -28.12 2.98
CA ASN A 52 14.71 -27.82 4.32
C ASN A 52 13.26 -27.33 4.25
N PRO A 53 12.26 -28.18 4.56
CA PRO A 53 10.84 -27.81 4.48
C PRO A 53 10.46 -26.62 5.36
N LEU A 54 11.11 -26.46 6.52
CA LEU A 54 10.86 -25.33 7.41
C LEU A 54 11.35 -24.01 6.81
N LEU A 55 12.48 -24.04 6.10
CA LEU A 55 13.01 -22.88 5.40
C LEU A 55 12.10 -22.51 4.22
N GLU A 56 11.63 -23.49 3.46
CA GLU A 56 10.66 -23.28 2.37
C GLU A 56 9.34 -22.67 2.91
N GLU A 57 8.85 -23.15 4.05
CA GLU A 57 7.67 -22.60 4.71
C GLU A 57 7.89 -21.14 5.16
N ASN A 58 9.06 -20.84 5.72
CA ASN A 58 9.42 -19.48 6.13
C ASN A 58 9.54 -18.52 4.94
N ILE A 59 10.14 -18.98 3.83
CA ILE A 59 10.19 -18.21 2.57
C ILE A 59 8.77 -17.95 2.07
N ALA A 60 7.89 -18.94 2.10
CA ALA A 60 6.51 -18.78 1.66
C ALA A 60 5.73 -17.79 2.54
N LYS A 61 5.94 -17.80 3.86
CA LYS A 61 5.35 -16.82 4.79
C LYS A 61 5.88 -15.42 4.52
N GLN A 62 7.19 -15.25 4.40
CA GLN A 62 7.81 -13.95 4.15
C GLN A 62 7.40 -13.37 2.79
N ARG A 63 7.34 -14.21 1.75
CA ARG A 63 6.85 -13.80 0.43
C ARG A 63 5.42 -13.28 0.47
N LYS A 64 4.53 -13.94 1.23
CA LYS A 64 3.15 -13.43 1.41
C LYS A 64 3.11 -12.05 2.08
N VAL A 65 4.00 -11.78 3.03
CA VAL A 65 4.10 -10.45 3.66
C VAL A 65 4.49 -9.40 2.63
N VAL A 66 5.56 -9.67 1.87
CA VAL A 66 6.04 -8.79 0.79
C VAL A 66 4.95 -8.55 -0.27
N ASP A 67 4.23 -9.59 -0.70
CA ASP A 67 3.14 -9.48 -1.68
C ASP A 67 2.01 -8.56 -1.18
N ILE A 68 1.63 -8.69 0.10
CA ILE A 68 0.60 -7.84 0.71
C ILE A 68 1.07 -6.39 0.79
N LEU A 69 2.33 -6.16 1.17
CA LEU A 69 2.91 -4.82 1.27
C LEU A 69 2.99 -4.15 -0.10
N ASN A 70 3.45 -4.87 -1.13
CA ASN A 70 3.49 -4.38 -2.50
C ASN A 70 2.08 -4.02 -3.00
N LYS A 71 1.10 -4.90 -2.75
CA LYS A 71 -0.29 -4.61 -3.09
C LYS A 71 -0.79 -3.32 -2.42
N TYR A 72 -0.54 -3.17 -1.12
CA TYR A 72 -0.91 -1.97 -0.39
C TYR A 72 -0.19 -0.71 -0.89
N TYR A 73 1.08 -0.83 -1.26
CA TYR A 73 1.85 0.27 -1.85
C TYR A 73 1.15 0.79 -3.11
N TYR A 74 0.87 -0.09 -4.08
CA TYR A 74 0.24 0.29 -5.33
C TYR A 74 -1.22 0.76 -5.17
N GLU A 75 -1.99 0.13 -4.27
CA GLU A 75 -3.42 0.42 -4.11
C GLU A 75 -3.72 1.63 -3.21
N VAL A 76 -2.83 1.97 -2.26
CA VAL A 76 -3.13 2.95 -1.19
C VAL A 76 -2.12 4.07 -1.10
N ILE A 77 -0.83 3.81 -1.36
CA ILE A 77 0.24 4.81 -1.20
C ILE A 77 0.62 5.48 -2.52
N LEU A 78 0.72 4.70 -3.59
CA LEU A 78 1.06 5.15 -4.93
C LEU A 78 -0.08 5.76 -5.75
N PRO A 79 -1.39 5.64 -5.42
CA PRO A 79 -2.39 6.47 -6.06
C PRO A 79 -2.12 7.95 -5.72
N ASP A 80 -1.38 8.63 -6.59
CA ASP A 80 -1.16 10.07 -6.55
C ASP A 80 -2.15 10.79 -7.49
N GLU A 81 -2.89 11.71 -6.87
CA GLU A 81 -3.13 13.10 -7.28
C GLU A 81 -3.89 13.40 -8.58
N SER A 82 -4.06 12.47 -9.52
CA SER A 82 -4.71 12.77 -10.83
C SER A 82 -6.23 12.55 -10.86
N VAL A 83 -6.76 11.72 -9.97
CA VAL A 83 -8.16 11.26 -10.07
C VAL A 83 -9.12 12.11 -9.23
N THR A 84 -8.68 12.70 -8.12
CA THR A 84 -9.55 13.51 -7.27
C THR A 84 -9.80 14.92 -7.82
N ASP A 85 -8.80 15.58 -8.38
CA ASP A 85 -8.97 16.96 -8.88
C ASP A 85 -9.78 17.02 -10.18
N SER A 86 -9.61 16.05 -11.08
CA SER A 86 -10.34 16.03 -12.36
C SER A 86 -11.83 15.72 -12.19
N PHE A 87 -12.20 14.85 -11.25
CA PHE A 87 -13.60 14.50 -10.99
C PHE A 87 -14.37 15.66 -10.33
N ASP A 88 -13.75 16.34 -9.36
CA ASP A 88 -14.38 17.43 -8.59
C ASP A 88 -14.55 18.73 -9.43
N ILE A 89 -13.64 18.96 -10.40
CA ILE A 89 -13.78 20.05 -11.38
C ILE A 89 -14.92 19.74 -12.37
N ASN A 90 -14.96 18.52 -12.92
CA ASN A 90 -15.99 18.11 -13.88
C ASN A 90 -17.40 18.11 -13.25
N GLU A 91 -17.53 17.70 -11.99
CA GLU A 91 -18.82 17.72 -11.28
C GLU A 91 -19.33 19.16 -11.06
N LYS A 92 -18.44 20.09 -10.70
CA LYS A 92 -18.78 21.52 -10.56
C LYS A 92 -19.18 22.18 -11.87
N GLU A 93 -18.55 21.80 -12.99
CA GLU A 93 -18.95 22.30 -14.31
C GLU A 93 -20.29 21.71 -14.75
N PHE A 94 -20.49 20.41 -14.57
CA PHE A 94 -21.74 19.73 -14.88
C PHE A 94 -22.93 20.28 -14.07
N GLU A 95 -22.74 20.59 -12.78
CA GLU A 95 -23.77 21.22 -11.96
C GLU A 95 -24.15 22.63 -12.44
N LYS A 96 -23.18 23.41 -12.94
CA LYS A 96 -23.43 24.74 -13.51
C LYS A 96 -24.26 24.63 -14.78
N GLU A 97 -23.94 23.69 -15.66
CA GLU A 97 -24.69 23.45 -16.88
C GLU A 97 -26.13 22.97 -16.58
N LEU A 98 -26.30 22.05 -15.62
CA LEU A 98 -27.61 21.61 -15.15
C LEU A 98 -28.45 22.75 -14.57
N LYS A 99 -27.84 23.70 -13.84
CA LYS A 99 -28.54 24.88 -13.32
C LYS A 99 -29.05 25.78 -14.45
N ILE A 100 -28.27 25.96 -15.51
CA ILE A 100 -28.69 26.72 -16.70
C ILE A 100 -29.87 26.01 -17.37
N TYR A 101 -29.77 24.70 -17.58
CA TYR A 101 -30.82 23.91 -18.20
C TYR A 101 -32.13 23.95 -17.41
N LYS A 102 -32.06 23.76 -16.08
CA LYS A 102 -33.21 23.88 -15.17
C LYS A 102 -33.84 25.27 -15.17
N ARG A 103 -33.07 26.33 -15.41
CA ARG A 103 -33.58 27.71 -15.52
C ARG A 103 -34.31 27.92 -16.85
N ILE A 104 -33.82 27.34 -17.94
CA ILE A 104 -34.46 27.39 -19.27
C ILE A 104 -35.78 26.61 -19.26
N GLN A 105 -35.81 25.43 -18.64
CA GLN A 105 -36.99 24.55 -18.60
C GLN A 105 -38.12 25.04 -17.67
N ARG A 106 -37.85 26.05 -16.81
CA ARG A 106 -38.85 26.68 -15.93
C ARG A 106 -39.49 27.95 -16.53
N ARG A 107 -39.08 28.35 -17.74
CA ARG A 107 -39.80 29.33 -18.57
C ARG A 107 -40.75 28.61 -19.50
#